data_AF-A0A453NLH1-F1
#
_entry.id   AF-A0A453NLH1-F1
#
_cell.length_a   1.000
_cell.length_b   1.000
_cell.length_c   1.000
_cell.angle_alpha   90.00
_cell.angle_beta   90.00
_cell.angle_gamma   90.00
#
_symmetry.space_group_name_H-M   'P 1'
#
loop_
_entity.id
_entity.type
_entity.pdbx_description
1 polymer ?
#
loop_
_entity_poly.entity_id
_entity_poly.type
_entity_poly.pdbx_seq_one_letter_code
_entity_poly.pdbx_strand_id
1 'polypeptide(L)'
;KIKSGKMAKLKELLQKSENRICADCSAPDPNWASANIGVFICVKCSGVHRSVGTHISKVMSVTLDKWSDDEIDSMVEVGGNSQANAIYEAFLPEGYRKPHPDSAQEERQKFIKSKYELQEFLEPSLRIVSNHPSDAGKQASNSHSASSKSEIGMVEFIGILNVKVIGGTKLAIRDMSSSDPYVVLTLGQQQVLDHDMVSKDDLMGEAEIDLQPMINAAASFGDPELLGDIQIGRWLKSGDNALTADSAVMVTGGKVKQEVTLKLQHTESGEVTVEMEWMALNI
;
A
#
# COMPACT_ATOMS: atom_id res chain seq x y z
N LYS A 1 -16.00 34.33 -8.62
CA LYS A 1 -15.63 32.91 -8.75
C LYS A 1 -14.26 32.71 -8.10
N ILE A 2 -14.24 32.22 -6.86
CA ILE A 2 -13.01 31.91 -6.12
C ILE A 2 -12.43 30.66 -6.76
N LYS A 3 -11.27 30.76 -7.43
CA LYS A 3 -10.52 29.57 -7.85
C LYS A 3 -10.00 28.92 -6.56
N SER A 4 -10.38 27.67 -6.29
CA SER A 4 -9.99 26.90 -5.10
C SER A 4 -8.47 27.04 -4.86
N GLY A 5 -8.08 27.46 -3.65
CA GLY A 5 -6.67 27.62 -3.26
C GLY A 5 -5.87 26.32 -3.41
N LYS A 6 -6.53 25.16 -3.45
CA LYS A 6 -5.87 23.87 -3.68
C LYS A 6 -5.28 23.74 -5.08
N MET A 7 -5.90 24.33 -6.10
CA MET A 7 -5.30 24.34 -7.44
C MET A 7 -3.97 25.09 -7.50
N ALA A 8 -3.73 26.03 -6.57
CA ALA A 8 -2.41 26.66 -6.44
C ALA A 8 -1.38 25.64 -5.91
N LYS A 9 -1.74 24.83 -4.91
CA LYS A 9 -0.88 23.77 -4.38
C LYS A 9 -0.48 22.74 -5.44
N LEU A 10 -1.43 22.29 -6.28
CA LEU A 10 -1.11 21.36 -7.38
C LEU A 10 -0.10 21.99 -8.36
N LYS A 11 -0.24 23.28 -8.66
CA LYS A 11 0.70 24.00 -9.53
C LYS A 11 2.06 24.18 -8.89
N GLU A 12 2.13 24.50 -7.61
CA GLU A 12 3.37 24.58 -6.84
C GLU A 12 4.08 23.22 -6.84
N LEU A 13 3.34 22.12 -6.64
CA LEU A 13 3.86 20.77 -6.72
C LEU A 13 4.48 20.49 -8.10
N LEU A 14 3.78 20.83 -9.18
CA LEU A 14 4.30 20.68 -10.55
C LEU A 14 5.57 21.50 -10.83
N GLN A 15 5.80 22.60 -10.11
CA GLN A 15 7.02 23.42 -10.29
C GLN A 15 8.28 22.82 -9.67
N LYS A 16 8.18 21.77 -8.84
CA LYS A 16 9.36 21.06 -8.32
C LYS A 16 10.17 20.44 -9.46
N SER A 17 11.50 20.45 -9.35
CA SER A 17 12.44 19.99 -10.38
C SER A 17 12.13 18.60 -10.90
N GLU A 18 11.80 17.68 -10.00
CA GLU A 18 11.55 16.27 -10.28
C GLU A 18 10.19 16.06 -10.99
N ASN A 19 9.26 17.00 -10.81
CA ASN A 19 7.94 17.01 -11.44
C ASN A 19 7.93 17.71 -12.81
N ARG A 20 9.03 18.40 -13.18
CA ARG A 20 9.24 18.96 -14.52
C ARG A 20 9.69 17.93 -15.55
N ILE A 21 9.83 16.67 -15.14
CA ILE A 21 10.25 15.55 -15.95
C ILE A 21 9.22 14.42 -15.77
N CYS A 22 8.70 13.88 -16.86
CA CYS A 22 7.72 12.80 -16.86
C CYS A 22 8.24 11.59 -16.05
N ALA A 23 7.43 11.08 -15.13
CA ALA A 23 7.80 9.99 -14.24
C ALA A 23 8.32 8.73 -14.98
N ASP A 24 7.73 8.40 -16.13
CA ASP A 24 7.99 7.11 -16.80
C ASP A 24 9.00 7.18 -17.95
N CYS A 25 9.05 8.29 -18.70
CA CYS A 25 9.88 8.38 -19.91
C CYS A 25 10.85 9.56 -19.95
N SER A 26 10.91 10.33 -18.86
CA SER A 26 11.79 11.50 -18.74
C SER A 26 11.52 12.65 -19.73
N ALA A 27 10.36 12.68 -20.38
CA ALA A 27 9.97 13.79 -21.25
C ALA A 27 9.79 15.09 -20.43
N PRO A 28 10.27 16.24 -20.93
CA PRO A 28 10.17 17.49 -20.19
C PRO A 28 8.72 18.00 -20.12
N ASP A 29 8.47 18.81 -19.09
CA ASP A 29 7.25 19.58 -18.87
C ASP A 29 5.94 18.76 -18.98
N PRO A 30 5.79 17.70 -18.17
CA PRO A 30 4.55 16.93 -18.14
C PRO A 30 3.36 17.82 -17.72
N ASN A 31 2.24 17.70 -18.43
CA ASN A 31 1.00 18.44 -18.15
C ASN A 31 -0.21 17.52 -17.90
N TRP A 32 0.06 16.23 -17.71
CA TRP A 32 -0.90 15.23 -17.25
C TRP A 32 -0.44 14.67 -15.91
N ALA A 33 -1.35 14.06 -15.17
CA ALA A 33 -1.05 13.41 -13.91
C ALA A 33 -1.89 12.14 -13.73
N SER A 34 -1.41 11.24 -12.87
CA SER A 34 -2.24 10.20 -12.27
C SER A 34 -2.52 10.57 -10.82
N ALA A 35 -3.76 10.96 -10.52
CA ALA A 35 -4.12 11.58 -9.24
C ALA A 35 -3.99 10.64 -8.03
N ASN A 36 -4.27 9.35 -8.22
CA ASN A 36 -4.20 8.33 -7.17
C ASN A 36 -2.78 7.76 -6.99
N ILE A 37 -1.95 7.77 -8.04
CA ILE A 37 -0.55 7.33 -7.96
C ILE A 37 0.36 8.48 -7.49
N GLY A 38 -0.03 9.74 -7.73
CA GLY A 38 0.75 10.91 -7.34
C GLY A 38 1.87 11.29 -8.32
N VAL A 39 1.73 10.97 -9.61
CA VAL A 39 2.77 11.25 -10.63
C VAL A 39 2.30 12.25 -11.69
N PHE A 40 3.21 13.09 -12.16
CA PHE A 40 3.12 13.90 -13.37
C PHE A 40 3.77 13.18 -14.56
N ILE A 41 3.01 13.10 -15.64
CA ILE A 41 3.33 12.32 -16.84
C ILE A 41 3.09 13.14 -18.12
N CYS A 42 3.82 12.81 -19.20
CA CYS A 42 3.62 13.44 -20.49
C CYS A 42 2.35 12.93 -21.19
N VAL A 43 1.90 13.63 -22.24
CA VAL A 43 0.71 13.23 -23.02
C VAL A 43 0.79 11.83 -23.62
N LYS A 44 1.99 11.39 -24.05
CA LYS A 44 2.18 10.04 -24.60
C LYS A 44 2.04 8.96 -23.51
N CYS A 45 2.62 9.18 -22.33
CA CYS A 45 2.46 8.26 -21.19
C CYS A 45 1.04 8.27 -20.64
N SER A 46 0.36 9.42 -20.62
CA SER A 46 -1.03 9.50 -20.15
C SER A 46 -1.97 8.64 -21.00
N GLY A 47 -1.73 8.54 -22.31
CA GLY A 47 -2.43 7.60 -23.19
C GLY A 47 -2.25 6.14 -22.79
N VAL A 48 -1.04 5.75 -22.37
CA VAL A 48 -0.73 4.40 -21.88
C VAL A 48 -1.33 4.16 -20.50
N HIS A 49 -1.26 5.13 -19.58
CA HIS A 49 -1.89 5.01 -18.26
C HIS A 49 -3.41 4.81 -18.35
N ARG A 50 -4.08 5.33 -19.39
CA ARG A 50 -5.50 5.07 -19.62
C ARG A 50 -5.79 3.60 -19.95
N SER A 51 -4.85 2.90 -20.59
CA SER A 51 -5.03 1.50 -21.01
C SER A 51 -4.91 0.49 -19.87
N VAL A 52 -4.27 0.87 -18.74
CA VAL A 52 -4.17 0.01 -17.55
C VAL A 52 -5.41 0.06 -16.65
N GLY A 53 -6.33 1.01 -16.89
CA GLY A 53 -7.62 1.10 -16.19
C GLY A 53 -7.61 1.98 -14.94
N THR A 54 -8.79 2.49 -14.58
CA THR A 54 -8.96 3.52 -13.53
C THR A 54 -8.77 3.03 -12.11
N HIS A 55 -8.85 1.71 -11.88
CA HIS A 55 -8.55 1.07 -10.60
C HIS A 55 -7.04 1.10 -10.30
N ILE A 56 -6.20 1.24 -11.34
CA ILE A 56 -4.75 1.37 -11.21
C ILE A 56 -4.34 2.83 -11.36
N SER A 57 -4.77 3.51 -12.43
CA SER A 57 -4.34 4.87 -12.75
C SER A 57 -5.50 5.79 -13.10
N LYS A 58 -5.71 6.84 -12.30
CA LYS A 58 -6.70 7.89 -12.53
C LYS A 58 -6.08 9.08 -13.26
N VAL A 59 -6.12 9.04 -14.59
CA VAL A 59 -5.45 10.02 -15.46
C VAL A 59 -6.24 11.32 -15.59
N MET A 60 -5.60 12.45 -15.31
CA MET A 60 -6.18 13.80 -15.40
C MET A 60 -5.22 14.80 -16.05
N SER A 61 -5.74 15.72 -16.84
CA SER A 61 -4.99 16.88 -17.35
C SER A 61 -4.88 17.93 -16.26
N VAL A 62 -3.68 18.45 -16.02
CA VAL A 62 -3.44 19.51 -15.03
C VAL A 62 -4.14 20.82 -15.43
N THR A 63 -4.34 21.05 -16.73
CA THR A 63 -4.90 22.31 -17.25
C THR A 63 -6.30 22.19 -17.82
N LEU A 64 -6.68 21.03 -18.36
CA LEU A 64 -7.93 20.86 -19.10
C LEU A 64 -9.06 20.25 -18.26
N ASP A 65 -8.72 19.45 -17.24
CA ASP A 65 -9.71 18.77 -16.42
C ASP A 65 -10.06 19.56 -15.16
N LYS A 66 -11.27 19.32 -14.64
CA LYS A 66 -11.69 19.84 -13.34
C LYS A 66 -11.25 18.86 -12.26
N TRP A 67 -10.46 19.36 -11.31
CA TRP A 67 -9.99 18.61 -10.16
C TRP A 67 -10.91 18.80 -8.95
N SER A 68 -11.17 17.72 -8.22
CA SER A 68 -11.71 17.77 -6.87
C SER A 68 -10.62 18.11 -5.86
N ASP A 69 -11.04 18.57 -4.68
CA ASP A 69 -10.10 18.87 -3.60
C ASP A 69 -9.38 17.60 -3.11
N ASP A 70 -10.05 16.43 -3.08
CA ASP A 70 -9.46 15.14 -2.67
C ASP A 70 -8.42 14.61 -3.68
N GLU A 71 -8.63 14.87 -4.97
CA GLU A 71 -7.66 14.50 -6.02
C GLU A 71 -6.37 15.33 -5.91
N ILE A 72 -6.51 16.60 -5.52
CA ILE A 72 -5.36 17.48 -5.29
C ILE A 72 -4.64 17.07 -4.01
N ASP A 73 -5.38 16.80 -2.94
CA ASP A 73 -4.78 16.33 -1.68
C ASP A 73 -4.01 15.02 -1.92
N SER A 74 -4.58 14.06 -2.66
CA SER A 74 -3.90 12.81 -3.02
C SER A 74 -2.56 13.04 -3.74
N MET A 75 -2.52 13.98 -4.69
CA MET A 75 -1.27 14.35 -5.38
C MET A 75 -0.24 14.96 -4.42
N VAL A 76 -0.69 15.84 -3.51
CA VAL A 76 0.19 16.54 -2.55
C VAL A 76 0.72 15.57 -1.49
N GLU A 77 -0.12 14.64 -1.02
CA GLU A 77 0.23 13.61 -0.03
C GLU A 77 1.32 12.68 -0.53
N VAL A 78 1.25 12.22 -1.79
CA VAL A 78 2.32 11.39 -2.38
C VAL A 78 3.61 12.19 -2.60
N GLY A 79 3.50 13.50 -2.87
CA GLY A 79 4.67 14.38 -3.00
C GLY A 79 5.26 14.52 -4.40
N GLY A 80 4.78 13.72 -5.36
CA GLY A 80 5.13 13.81 -6.78
C GLY A 80 6.05 12.69 -7.29
N ASN A 81 6.67 12.93 -8.44
CA ASN A 81 7.44 11.95 -9.21
C ASN A 81 8.61 11.36 -8.45
N SER A 82 9.33 12.18 -7.69
CA SER A 82 10.48 11.71 -6.92
C SER A 82 10.07 10.64 -5.91
N GLN A 83 9.01 10.92 -5.15
CA GLN A 83 8.51 10.02 -4.10
C GLN A 83 7.88 8.77 -4.71
N ALA A 84 7.07 8.92 -5.76
CA ALA A 84 6.49 7.77 -6.45
C ALA A 84 7.55 6.88 -7.10
N ASN A 85 8.59 7.44 -7.71
CA ASN A 85 9.68 6.64 -8.30
C ASN A 85 10.52 5.94 -7.23
N ALA A 86 10.73 6.56 -6.07
CA ALA A 86 11.41 5.91 -4.95
C ALA A 86 10.68 4.66 -4.45
N ILE A 87 9.38 4.52 -4.73
CA ILE A 87 8.57 3.33 -4.44
C ILE A 87 8.57 2.41 -5.66
N TYR A 88 7.96 2.87 -6.76
CA TYR A 88 7.65 2.04 -7.94
C TYR A 88 8.86 1.68 -8.79
N GLU A 89 10.05 2.19 -8.47
CA GLU A 89 11.30 1.88 -9.18
C GLU A 89 12.44 1.58 -8.21
N ALA A 90 12.13 1.30 -6.93
CA ALA A 90 13.10 1.03 -5.87
C ALA A 90 14.07 -0.11 -6.25
N PHE A 91 13.56 -1.14 -6.91
CA PHE A 91 14.29 -2.33 -7.34
C PHE A 91 14.29 -2.46 -8.86
N LEU A 92 14.56 -1.35 -9.55
CA LEU A 92 14.80 -1.39 -10.99
C LEU A 92 16.03 -2.27 -11.27
N PRO A 93 15.92 -3.38 -12.03
CA PRO A 93 17.04 -4.28 -12.25
C PRO A 93 18.22 -3.57 -12.90
N GLU A 94 19.44 -3.97 -12.54
CA GLU A 94 20.64 -3.39 -13.14
C GLU A 94 20.62 -3.55 -14.67
N GLY A 95 20.84 -2.44 -15.39
CA GLY A 95 20.76 -2.41 -16.85
C GLY A 95 19.35 -2.27 -17.43
N TYR A 96 18.30 -2.33 -16.62
CA TYR A 96 16.95 -2.00 -17.06
C TYR A 96 16.85 -0.50 -17.34
N ARG A 97 16.41 -0.12 -18.55
CA ARG A 97 16.31 1.27 -18.96
C ARG A 97 14.86 1.71 -19.08
N LYS A 98 14.57 2.89 -18.52
CA LYS A 98 13.32 3.59 -18.78
C LYS A 98 13.18 3.92 -20.27
N PRO A 99 11.94 3.98 -20.79
CA PRO A 99 11.70 4.50 -22.13
C PRO A 99 12.21 5.96 -22.24
N HIS A 100 12.66 6.34 -23.44
CA HIS A 100 13.03 7.71 -23.78
C HIS A 100 11.78 8.52 -24.18
N PRO A 101 11.81 9.87 -24.22
CA PRO A 101 10.72 10.69 -24.75
C PRO A 101 10.28 10.31 -26.19
N ASP A 102 11.17 9.71 -26.95
CA ASP A 102 10.92 9.26 -28.33
C ASP A 102 10.68 7.75 -28.47
N SER A 103 10.70 7.01 -27.36
CA SER A 103 10.36 5.57 -27.36
C SER A 103 8.98 5.33 -27.94
N ALA A 104 8.87 4.21 -28.66
CA ALA A 104 7.63 3.73 -29.23
C ALA A 104 6.57 3.46 -28.15
N GLN A 105 5.30 3.45 -28.55
CA GLN A 105 4.18 3.22 -27.64
C GLN A 105 4.28 1.86 -26.93
N GLU A 106 4.80 0.83 -27.59
CA GLU A 106 4.97 -0.50 -27.03
C GLU A 106 5.99 -0.53 -25.88
N GLU A 107 7.15 0.11 -26.03
CA GLU A 107 8.13 0.23 -24.94
C GLU A 107 7.55 0.96 -23.73
N ARG A 108 6.82 2.04 -23.97
CA ARG A 108 6.12 2.79 -22.91
C ARG A 108 5.09 1.91 -22.21
N GLN A 109 4.30 1.16 -22.96
CA GLN A 109 3.29 0.24 -22.43
C GLN A 109 3.92 -0.85 -21.58
N LYS A 110 5.00 -1.47 -22.06
CA LYS A 110 5.72 -2.49 -21.32
C LYS A 110 6.23 -1.95 -19.98
N PHE A 111 6.90 -0.79 -20.00
CA PHE A 111 7.42 -0.18 -18.78
C PHE A 111 6.32 0.20 -17.79
N ILE A 112 5.26 0.89 -18.24
CA ILE A 112 4.18 1.37 -17.37
C ILE A 112 3.40 0.20 -16.75
N LYS A 113 3.16 -0.89 -17.50
CA LYS A 113 2.54 -2.11 -16.94
C LYS A 113 3.44 -2.76 -15.89
N SER A 114 4.72 -2.94 -16.21
CA SER A 114 5.71 -3.51 -15.27
C SER A 114 5.78 -2.70 -13.98
N LYS A 115 5.75 -1.36 -14.10
CA LYS A 115 5.85 -0.42 -12.98
C LYS A 115 4.61 -0.39 -12.07
N TYR A 116 3.41 -0.26 -12.63
CA TYR A 116 2.20 0.04 -11.83
C TYR A 116 1.17 -1.10 -11.76
N GLU A 117 1.07 -1.93 -12.79
CA GLU A 117 0.11 -3.05 -12.84
C GLU A 117 0.72 -4.31 -12.24
N LEU A 118 1.93 -4.69 -12.69
CA LEU A 118 2.64 -5.87 -12.24
C LEU A 118 3.55 -5.59 -11.04
N GLN A 119 3.89 -4.31 -10.81
CA GLN A 119 4.73 -3.86 -9.70
C GLN A 119 6.08 -4.60 -9.61
N GLU A 120 6.69 -4.92 -10.75
CA GLU A 120 7.88 -5.78 -10.84
C GLU A 120 9.12 -5.17 -10.17
N PHE A 121 9.18 -3.84 -10.12
CA PHE A 121 10.30 -3.06 -9.58
C PHE A 121 10.09 -2.67 -8.11
N LEU A 122 9.02 -3.15 -7.49
CA LEU A 122 8.90 -3.12 -6.03
C LEU A 122 9.78 -4.21 -5.41
N GLU A 123 10.14 -4.05 -4.13
CA GLU A 123 10.74 -5.13 -3.36
C GLU A 123 9.79 -6.35 -3.40
N PRO A 124 10.29 -7.60 -3.54
CA PRO A 124 9.43 -8.77 -3.69
C PRO A 124 8.33 -8.94 -2.62
N SER A 125 8.52 -8.42 -1.41
CA SER A 125 7.50 -8.40 -0.35
C SER A 125 6.40 -7.35 -0.57
N LEU A 126 6.65 -6.27 -1.32
CA LEU A 126 5.67 -5.19 -1.54
C LEU A 126 4.71 -5.44 -2.72
N ARG A 127 4.84 -6.57 -3.43
CA ARG A 127 4.02 -6.88 -4.62
C ARG A 127 2.58 -7.19 -4.20
N ILE A 128 1.63 -6.35 -4.60
CA ILE A 128 0.21 -6.46 -4.23
C ILE A 128 -0.51 -7.61 -4.96
N VAL A 129 0.14 -8.28 -5.92
CA VAL A 129 -0.46 -9.44 -6.60
C VAL A 129 -0.45 -10.64 -5.66
N SER A 130 -1.61 -10.95 -5.08
CA SER A 130 -1.85 -12.22 -4.43
C SER A 130 -1.49 -13.33 -5.42
N ASN A 131 -0.41 -14.07 -5.14
CA ASN A 131 -0.25 -15.41 -5.70
C ASN A 131 -1.37 -16.27 -5.12
N HIS A 132 -2.56 -16.19 -5.69
CA HIS A 132 -3.56 -17.24 -5.57
C HIS A 132 -3.06 -18.39 -6.44
N PRO A 133 -2.68 -19.54 -5.86
CA PRO A 133 -2.47 -20.74 -6.66
C PRO A 133 -3.86 -21.31 -6.96
N SER A 134 -4.46 -20.91 -8.08
CA SER A 134 -5.63 -21.61 -8.60
C SER A 134 -5.70 -21.53 -10.13
N ASP A 135 -5.74 -22.74 -10.72
CA ASP A 135 -5.97 -23.11 -12.12
C ASP A 135 -4.84 -22.97 -13.15
N ALA A 136 -3.82 -23.83 -12.99
CA ALA A 136 -3.15 -24.42 -14.15
C ALA A 136 -3.82 -25.77 -14.49
N GLY A 137 -4.56 -25.77 -15.59
CA GLY A 137 -5.20 -26.94 -16.16
C GLY A 137 -4.23 -28.08 -16.44
N LYS A 138 -4.75 -29.30 -16.31
CA LYS A 138 -4.14 -30.57 -16.70
C LYS A 138 -3.43 -30.48 -18.05
N GLN A 139 -2.10 -30.62 -18.06
CA GLN A 139 -1.40 -31.37 -19.10
C GLN A 139 -0.31 -32.23 -18.45
N ALA A 140 -0.48 -33.54 -18.57
CA ALA A 140 0.51 -34.52 -18.22
C ALA A 140 1.56 -34.61 -19.35
N SER A 141 2.85 -34.55 -19.01
CA SER A 141 3.86 -35.49 -19.53
C SER A 141 5.20 -35.34 -18.80
N ASN A 142 5.81 -36.51 -18.60
CA ASN A 142 6.98 -36.84 -17.78
C ASN A 142 8.25 -36.01 -18.00
N SER A 143 9.02 -35.80 -16.93
CA SER A 143 10.40 -36.32 -16.82
C SER A 143 10.97 -36.18 -15.40
N HIS A 144 11.92 -37.06 -15.08
CA HIS A 144 12.38 -37.46 -13.75
C HIS A 144 13.41 -36.53 -13.08
N SER A 145 13.38 -36.55 -11.73
CA SER A 145 14.49 -36.33 -10.75
C SER A 145 15.12 -34.92 -10.67
N ALA A 146 15.47 -34.35 -9.52
CA ALA A 146 15.87 -34.93 -8.25
C ALA A 146 15.47 -34.04 -7.05
N SER A 147 15.28 -34.69 -5.91
CA SER A 147 15.04 -34.13 -4.58
C SER A 147 16.10 -33.11 -4.17
N SER A 148 15.68 -31.91 -3.79
CA SER A 148 16.48 -30.97 -3.00
C SER A 148 15.61 -30.50 -1.84
N LYS A 149 16.04 -30.87 -0.63
CA LYS A 149 15.38 -30.53 0.62
C LYS A 149 15.32 -29.02 0.82
N SER A 150 14.22 -28.60 1.43
CA SER A 150 13.96 -27.29 2.01
C SER A 150 15.13 -26.76 2.84
N GLU A 151 15.66 -25.60 2.44
CA GLU A 151 16.22 -24.63 3.38
C GLU A 151 15.27 -23.45 3.39
N ILE A 152 14.52 -23.33 4.49
CA ILE A 152 13.85 -22.08 4.86
C ILE A 152 14.99 -21.10 5.06
N GLY A 153 15.21 -20.23 4.05
CA GLY A 153 16.21 -19.17 4.12
C GLY A 153 16.02 -18.38 5.42
N MET A 154 17.14 -18.05 6.06
CA MET A 154 17.17 -17.29 7.31
C MET A 154 16.25 -16.06 7.18
N VAL A 155 15.19 -16.00 8.00
CA VAL A 155 14.34 -14.82 8.09
C VAL A 155 15.18 -13.72 8.71
N GLU A 156 15.59 -12.74 7.91
CA GLU A 156 16.26 -11.54 8.40
C GLU A 156 15.24 -10.76 9.25
N PHE A 157 15.53 -10.62 10.55
CA PHE A 157 14.63 -9.94 11.48
C PHE A 157 14.70 -8.42 11.22
N ILE A 158 13.75 -7.90 10.43
CA ILE A 158 13.73 -6.49 10.01
C ILE A 158 13.37 -5.49 11.13
N GLY A 159 12.71 -5.93 12.21
CA GLY A 159 12.28 -5.03 13.29
C GLY A 159 11.35 -5.67 14.31
N ILE A 160 10.90 -4.87 15.28
CA ILE A 160 9.88 -5.22 16.27
C ILE A 160 8.59 -4.49 15.92
N LEU A 161 7.49 -5.24 15.85
CA LEU A 161 6.15 -4.69 15.72
C LEU A 161 5.44 -4.70 17.09
N ASN A 162 5.19 -3.52 17.63
CA ASN A 162 4.32 -3.34 18.78
C ASN A 162 2.89 -3.14 18.29
N VAL A 163 1.98 -3.98 18.78
CA VAL A 163 0.55 -3.86 18.48
C VAL A 163 -0.20 -3.61 19.77
N LYS A 164 -0.96 -2.52 19.82
CA LYS A 164 -1.72 -2.09 20.99
C LYS A 164 -3.19 -1.97 20.62
N VAL A 165 -4.03 -2.79 21.25
CA VAL A 165 -5.49 -2.60 21.19
C VAL A 165 -5.83 -1.33 21.96
N ILE A 166 -6.40 -0.34 21.27
CA ILE A 166 -6.80 0.95 21.85
C ILE A 166 -8.18 0.85 22.49
N GLY A 167 -9.09 0.11 21.86
CA GLY A 167 -10.42 -0.13 22.38
C GLY A 167 -11.31 -0.86 21.40
N GLY A 168 -12.49 -1.28 21.88
CA GLY A 168 -13.54 -1.83 21.05
C GLY A 168 -14.86 -1.10 21.27
N THR A 169 -15.65 -0.96 20.21
CA THR A 169 -16.98 -0.34 20.28
C THR A 169 -18.03 -1.27 19.71
N LYS A 170 -19.23 -1.26 20.33
CA LYS A 170 -20.38 -2.10 19.92
C LYS A 170 -20.01 -3.58 19.75
N LEU A 171 -19.07 -4.06 20.56
CA LEU A 171 -18.70 -5.47 20.55
C LEU A 171 -19.94 -6.30 20.91
N ALA A 172 -20.16 -7.39 20.19
CA ALA A 172 -21.25 -8.30 20.48
C ALA A 172 -21.11 -8.83 21.92
N ILE A 173 -22.10 -8.54 22.78
CA ILE A 173 -22.17 -9.02 24.16
C ILE A 173 -22.89 -10.36 24.14
N ARG A 174 -22.23 -11.46 24.52
CA ARG A 174 -22.82 -12.81 24.45
C ARG A 174 -23.42 -13.33 25.75
N ASP A 175 -23.05 -12.80 26.92
CA ASP A 175 -23.71 -13.11 28.20
C ASP A 175 -23.74 -11.86 29.11
N MET A 176 -24.86 -11.63 29.81
CA MET A 176 -25.01 -10.55 30.80
C MET A 176 -24.43 -10.90 32.18
N SER A 177 -23.87 -12.10 32.37
CA SER A 177 -23.50 -12.62 33.70
C SER A 177 -22.02 -12.99 33.92
N SER A 178 -21.15 -13.03 32.91
CA SER A 178 -19.71 -13.22 33.13
C SER A 178 -18.84 -12.72 31.98
N SER A 179 -17.81 -11.95 32.36
CA SER A 179 -16.58 -11.57 31.63
C SER A 179 -16.62 -10.31 30.75
N ASP A 180 -15.55 -9.52 30.88
CA ASP A 180 -15.28 -8.34 30.05
C ASP A 180 -14.95 -8.77 28.62
N PRO A 181 -15.50 -8.12 27.57
CA PRO A 181 -15.20 -8.46 26.19
C PRO A 181 -13.73 -8.17 25.86
N TYR A 182 -13.01 -9.15 25.32
CA TYR A 182 -11.62 -9.01 24.86
C TYR A 182 -11.49 -9.23 23.34
N VAL A 183 -10.45 -8.70 22.70
CA VAL A 183 -10.23 -8.82 21.25
C VAL A 183 -8.98 -9.64 20.99
N VAL A 184 -9.08 -10.63 20.10
CA VAL A 184 -7.94 -11.46 19.67
C VAL A 184 -7.37 -10.90 18.37
N LEU A 185 -6.06 -10.64 18.35
CA LEU A 185 -5.32 -10.20 17.18
C LEU A 185 -4.41 -11.33 16.69
N THR A 186 -4.62 -11.76 15.45
CA THR A 186 -3.84 -12.83 14.82
C THR A 186 -2.84 -12.22 13.84
N LEU A 187 -1.54 -12.51 14.03
CA LEU A 187 -0.46 -12.16 13.10
C LEU A 187 0.16 -13.43 12.53
N GLY A 188 -0.20 -13.80 11.30
CA GLY A 188 0.29 -15.02 10.64
C GLY A 188 -0.33 -16.32 11.19
N GLN A 189 0.45 -17.41 11.27
CA GLN A 189 -0.03 -18.76 11.67
C GLN A 189 -0.09 -19.00 13.19
N GLN A 190 -0.25 -17.97 14.02
CA GLN A 190 -0.33 -18.12 15.47
C GLN A 190 -1.78 -18.10 15.95
N GLN A 191 -2.22 -19.15 16.64
CA GLN A 191 -3.55 -19.22 17.27
C GLN A 191 -3.40 -19.00 18.77
N VAL A 192 -4.23 -18.13 19.35
CA VAL A 192 -4.34 -17.93 20.80
C VAL A 192 -5.79 -18.21 21.22
N LEU A 193 -5.95 -19.03 22.25
CA LEU A 193 -7.23 -19.53 22.76
C LEU A 193 -7.66 -18.75 24.01
N ASP A 194 -8.98 -18.73 24.22
CA ASP A 194 -9.64 -18.27 25.44
C ASP A 194 -9.14 -19.02 26.69
N HIS A 195 -9.15 -18.36 27.85
CA HIS A 195 -8.88 -19.00 29.14
C HIS A 195 -10.08 -18.84 30.08
N ASP A 196 -11.26 -19.29 29.64
CA ASP A 196 -12.45 -19.37 30.47
C ASP A 196 -12.67 -20.82 30.94
N MET A 197 -13.17 -20.99 32.17
CA MET A 197 -13.31 -22.30 32.80
C MET A 197 -14.63 -23.04 32.49
N VAL A 198 -15.58 -22.50 31.71
CA VAL A 198 -16.86 -23.21 31.46
C VAL A 198 -17.47 -22.99 30.06
N SER A 199 -17.56 -24.09 29.33
CA SER A 199 -18.31 -24.47 28.11
C SER A 199 -19.26 -23.46 27.41
N LYS A 200 -18.73 -22.74 26.42
CA LYS A 200 -18.97 -22.92 24.97
C LYS A 200 -18.30 -21.74 24.26
N ASP A 201 -17.11 -22.01 23.73
CA ASP A 201 -16.28 -21.04 23.03
C ASP A 201 -17.00 -20.55 21.78
N ASP A 202 -17.55 -19.35 21.84
CA ASP A 202 -18.13 -18.73 20.65
C ASP A 202 -17.24 -17.58 20.16
N LEU A 203 -16.89 -17.60 18.87
CA LEU A 203 -16.05 -16.57 18.24
C LEU A 203 -16.73 -15.18 18.33
N MET A 204 -16.01 -14.17 18.82
CA MET A 204 -16.48 -12.77 18.89
C MET A 204 -16.28 -12.01 17.56
N GLY A 205 -16.09 -12.75 16.48
CA GLY A 205 -15.69 -12.24 15.18
C GLY A 205 -14.18 -12.07 15.07
N GLU A 206 -13.72 -11.88 13.84
CA GLU A 206 -12.30 -11.74 13.52
C GLU A 206 -12.08 -10.59 12.54
N ALA A 207 -10.89 -10.01 12.56
CA ALA A 207 -10.44 -9.06 11.57
C ALA A 207 -8.95 -9.26 11.31
N GLU A 208 -8.58 -9.34 10.05
CA GLU A 208 -7.18 -9.44 9.64
C GLU A 208 -6.61 -8.03 9.43
N ILE A 209 -5.35 -7.88 9.82
CA ILE A 209 -4.56 -6.67 9.59
C ILE A 209 -3.54 -6.98 8.50
N ASP A 210 -3.62 -6.25 7.39
CA ASP A 210 -2.57 -6.26 6.38
C ASP A 210 -1.43 -5.36 6.85
N LEU A 211 -0.31 -5.98 7.21
CA LEU A 211 0.92 -5.27 7.58
C LEU A 211 1.70 -4.78 6.36
N GLN A 212 1.31 -5.22 5.15
CA GLN A 212 1.77 -4.77 3.84
C GLN A 212 2.12 -3.29 3.79
N PRO A 213 1.09 -2.44 3.89
CA PRO A 213 1.25 -1.00 3.78
C PRO A 213 2.29 -0.42 4.74
N MET A 214 2.36 -0.94 5.98
CA MET A 214 3.26 -0.43 7.00
C MET A 214 4.69 -0.90 6.81
N ILE A 215 4.91 -2.18 6.49
CA ILE A 215 6.23 -2.73 6.20
C ILE A 215 6.81 -2.04 4.97
N ASN A 216 6.00 -1.85 3.93
CA ASN A 216 6.44 -1.19 2.70
C ASN A 216 6.83 0.26 2.93
N ALA A 217 6.04 0.97 3.72
CA ALA A 217 6.32 2.35 4.09
C ALA A 217 7.54 2.45 5.02
N ALA A 218 7.79 1.47 5.90
CA ALA A 218 9.00 1.45 6.71
C ALA A 218 10.25 1.17 5.86
N ALA A 219 10.21 0.15 5.01
CA ALA A 219 11.35 -0.27 4.17
C ALA A 219 11.77 0.78 3.13
N SER A 220 10.82 1.56 2.59
CA SER A 220 11.11 2.52 1.51
C SER A 220 11.80 3.81 2.00
N PHE A 221 11.81 4.09 3.31
CA PHE A 221 12.20 5.39 3.84
C PHE A 221 13.53 5.41 4.64
N GLY A 222 14.23 4.28 4.74
CA GLY A 222 15.54 4.19 5.38
C GLY A 222 15.44 4.27 6.91
N ASP A 223 16.25 5.13 7.54
CA ASP A 223 16.21 5.36 8.99
C ASP A 223 15.10 6.37 9.36
N PRO A 224 13.98 5.92 9.96
CA PRO A 224 12.88 6.80 10.33
C PRO A 224 13.27 7.83 11.40
N GLU A 225 14.36 7.63 12.16
CA GLU A 225 14.85 8.62 13.13
C GLU A 225 15.34 9.91 12.46
N LEU A 226 15.69 9.85 11.17
CA LEU A 226 16.14 11.01 10.39
C LEU A 226 14.99 11.81 9.79
N LEU A 227 13.75 11.37 9.98
CA LEU A 227 12.55 11.98 9.39
C LEU A 227 11.75 12.78 10.44
N GLY A 228 11.25 13.93 10.02
CA GLY A 228 10.21 14.65 10.75
C GLY A 228 8.84 13.99 10.59
N ASP A 229 7.83 14.47 11.32
CA ASP A 229 6.49 13.89 11.28
C ASP A 229 5.89 13.96 9.85
N ILE A 230 5.71 12.80 9.20
CA ILE A 230 5.30 12.71 7.79
C ILE A 230 4.47 11.45 7.54
N GLN A 231 3.53 11.50 6.59
CA GLN A 231 2.84 10.32 6.10
C GLN A 231 3.68 9.61 5.03
N ILE A 232 3.89 8.31 5.20
CA ILE A 232 4.74 7.47 4.35
C ILE A 232 3.97 6.37 3.61
N GLY A 233 2.71 6.15 3.97
CA GLY A 233 1.87 5.15 3.32
C GLY A 233 0.41 5.30 3.70
N ARG A 234 -0.44 4.45 3.11
CA ARG A 234 -1.86 4.37 3.45
C ARG A 234 -2.41 2.99 3.09
N TRP A 235 -3.20 2.41 3.99
CA TRP A 235 -4.05 1.26 3.70
C TRP A 235 -5.43 1.77 3.31
N LEU A 236 -5.81 1.55 2.04
CA LEU A 236 -7.10 2.00 1.51
C LEU A 236 -8.20 1.05 1.93
N LYS A 237 -9.30 1.60 2.41
CA LYS A 237 -10.52 0.87 2.68
C LYS A 237 -11.13 0.41 1.36
N SER A 238 -11.47 -0.87 1.29
CA SER A 238 -12.06 -1.50 0.12
C SER A 238 -13.23 -2.40 0.53
N GLY A 239 -13.79 -3.16 -0.42
CA GLY A 239 -14.91 -4.06 -0.15
C GLY A 239 -14.47 -5.43 0.39
N ASP A 240 -13.19 -5.73 0.26
CA ASP A 240 -12.53 -7.00 0.55
C ASP A 240 -11.64 -6.95 1.81
N ASN A 241 -11.58 -5.80 2.50
CA ASN A 241 -10.87 -5.68 3.78
C ASN A 241 -11.79 -5.23 4.93
N ALA A 242 -11.28 -5.35 6.16
CA ALA A 242 -12.02 -5.05 7.38
C ALA A 242 -11.97 -3.57 7.78
N LEU A 243 -11.27 -2.70 7.04
CA LEU A 243 -11.13 -1.29 7.40
C LEU A 243 -12.49 -0.58 7.43
N THR A 244 -12.75 0.20 8.47
CA THR A 244 -13.91 1.10 8.52
C THR A 244 -13.67 2.40 7.76
N ALA A 245 -12.40 2.80 7.62
CA ALA A 245 -11.93 3.95 6.86
C ALA A 245 -10.46 3.75 6.41
N ASP A 246 -10.00 4.54 5.44
CA ASP A 246 -8.59 4.57 5.05
C ASP A 246 -7.71 4.86 6.27
N SER A 247 -6.57 4.17 6.37
CA SER A 247 -5.64 4.32 7.49
C SER A 247 -4.27 4.75 7.00
N ALA A 248 -3.79 5.89 7.47
CA ALA A 248 -2.49 6.44 7.12
C ALA A 248 -1.36 5.78 7.92
N VAL A 249 -0.23 5.54 7.25
CA VAL A 249 1.03 5.14 7.89
C VAL A 249 1.88 6.39 8.05
N MET A 250 2.23 6.71 9.29
CA MET A 250 2.93 7.93 9.68
C MET A 250 4.31 7.60 10.25
N VAL A 251 5.31 8.43 10.00
CA VAL A 251 6.49 8.52 10.87
C VAL A 251 6.21 9.60 11.90
N THR A 252 6.35 9.28 13.18
CA THR A 252 6.23 10.24 14.28
C THR A 252 7.28 9.95 15.34
N GLY A 253 8.12 10.94 15.64
CA GLY A 253 9.19 10.79 16.63
C GLY A 253 10.15 9.62 16.36
N GLY A 254 10.53 9.42 15.08
CA GLY A 254 11.45 8.36 14.68
C GLY A 254 10.83 6.97 14.55
N LYS A 255 9.51 6.84 14.72
CA LYS A 255 8.81 5.55 14.69
C LYS A 255 7.74 5.52 13.61
N VAL A 256 7.61 4.37 12.96
CA VAL A 256 6.51 4.14 12.02
C VAL A 256 5.28 3.73 12.81
N LYS A 257 4.18 4.47 12.65
CA LYS A 257 2.92 4.28 13.36
C LYS A 257 1.75 4.20 12.39
N GLN A 258 0.79 3.35 12.72
CA GLN A 258 -0.47 3.26 11.99
C GLN A 258 -1.59 2.92 12.96
N GLU A 259 -2.64 3.73 12.97
CA GLU A 259 -3.89 3.42 13.68
C GLU A 259 -4.91 2.88 12.67
N VAL A 260 -5.48 1.71 12.97
CA VAL A 260 -6.53 1.08 12.16
C VAL A 260 -7.77 0.90 13.00
N THR A 261 -8.93 1.14 12.39
CA THR A 261 -10.22 0.69 12.95
C THR A 261 -10.81 -0.36 12.02
N LEU A 262 -11.09 -1.52 12.60
CA LEU A 262 -11.48 -2.72 11.88
C LEU A 262 -12.89 -3.11 12.29
N LYS A 263 -13.75 -3.34 11.29
CA LYS A 263 -15.04 -3.97 11.49
C LYS A 263 -14.83 -5.47 11.65
N LEU A 264 -15.28 -6.01 12.77
CA LEU A 264 -15.23 -7.45 13.01
C LEU A 264 -16.14 -8.18 12.01
N GLN A 265 -15.59 -9.23 11.40
CA GLN A 265 -16.30 -10.11 10.47
C GLN A 265 -16.87 -11.31 11.23
N HIS A 266 -17.85 -11.99 10.63
CA HIS A 266 -18.51 -13.16 11.24
C HIS A 266 -19.16 -12.90 12.61
N THR A 267 -19.49 -11.64 12.91
CA THR A 267 -20.21 -11.22 14.13
C THR A 267 -21.31 -10.21 13.79
N GLU A 268 -22.33 -10.10 14.65
CA GLU A 268 -23.47 -9.20 14.44
C GLU A 268 -23.08 -7.72 14.51
N SER A 269 -22.08 -7.41 15.35
CA SER A 269 -21.57 -6.06 15.55
C SER A 269 -20.20 -6.09 16.23
N GLY A 270 -19.41 -5.06 15.96
CA GLY A 270 -18.16 -4.84 16.68
C GLY A 270 -17.14 -4.15 15.80
N GLU A 271 -16.50 -3.14 16.36
CA GLU A 271 -15.33 -2.48 15.77
C GLU A 271 -14.21 -2.46 16.79
N VAL A 272 -12.99 -2.64 16.32
CA VAL A 272 -11.78 -2.61 17.16
C VAL A 272 -10.82 -1.60 16.58
N THR A 273 -10.31 -0.73 17.44
CA THR A 273 -9.22 0.19 17.11
C THR A 273 -7.91 -0.35 17.64
N VAL A 274 -6.90 -0.40 16.77
CA VAL A 274 -5.57 -0.91 17.05
C VAL A 274 -4.54 0.12 16.60
N GLU A 275 -3.56 0.40 17.45
CA GLU A 275 -2.38 1.17 17.12
C GLU A 275 -1.22 0.20 16.89
N MET A 276 -0.55 0.33 15.76
CA MET A 276 0.66 -0.40 15.40
C MET A 276 1.83 0.57 15.42
N GLU A 277 2.93 0.15 16.03
CA GLU A 277 4.19 0.89 16.06
C GLU A 277 5.32 -0.07 15.66
N TRP A 278 6.01 0.23 14.57
CA TRP A 278 7.17 -0.53 14.14
C TRP A 278 8.46 0.20 14.49
N MET A 279 9.44 -0.57 14.95
CA MET A 279 10.79 -0.11 15.26
C MET A 279 11.80 -0.99 14.53
N ALA A 280 12.71 -0.37 13.79
CA ALA A 280 13.85 -1.07 13.21
C ALA A 280 14.71 -1.68 14.32
N LEU A 281 15.22 -2.89 14.10
CA LEU A 281 16.29 -3.43 14.93
C LEU A 281 17.60 -2.87 14.39
N ASN A 282 18.27 -2.00 15.15
CA ASN A 282 19.64 -1.59 14.84
C ASN A 282 20.56 -2.80 15.04
N ILE A 283 20.89 -3.49 13.95
CA ILE A 283 21.89 -4.59 13.90
C ILE A 283 23.18 -4.04 13.31
#